data_AF-A0A098YAJ3-F1
#
_entry.id   AF-A0A098YAJ3-F1
#
_cell.length_a   1.000
_cell.length_b   1.000
_cell.length_c   1.000
_cell.angle_alpha   90.00
_cell.angle_beta   90.00
_cell.angle_gamma   90.00
#
_symmetry.space_group_name_H-M   'P 1'
#
loop_
_entity.id
_entity.type
_entity.pdbx_description
1 polymer ?
#
loop_
_entity_poly.entity_id
_entity_poly.type
_entity_poly.pdbx_seq_one_letter_code
_entity_poly.pdbx_strand_id
1 'polypeptide(L)'
;PAPAPAPAPAPAPAPAPAPAPAVAPAVAVTAASPSTVAQISNSSGPVQPRAQAAANAVVTDVPGATGITIGGTRASATDPNGHPSGLALDYMVMSDTALGDAIVEYHIANWDALGVDYIIWQQRILMSPTGSWSPMADRGSATANHMDHPHVNYLAG
;
A
#
# COMPACT_ATOMS: atom_id res chain seq x y z
N PRO A 1 -18.08 -83.42 23.30
CA PRO A 1 -17.52 -82.10 22.91
C PRO A 1 -18.66 -81.17 22.48
N ALA A 2 -18.69 -79.97 23.05
CA ALA A 2 -19.86 -79.12 23.23
C ALA A 2 -20.46 -78.51 21.94
N PRO A 3 -21.76 -78.19 21.93
CA PRO A 3 -22.42 -77.46 20.84
C PRO A 3 -21.88 -76.04 20.70
N ALA A 4 -21.86 -75.55 19.45
CA ALA A 4 -21.45 -74.19 19.11
C ALA A 4 -22.38 -73.16 19.80
N PRO A 5 -21.83 -72.05 20.35
CA PRO A 5 -22.62 -70.99 20.97
C PRO A 5 -23.42 -70.23 19.89
N ALA A 6 -24.70 -69.99 20.17
CA ALA A 6 -25.57 -69.14 19.37
C ALA A 6 -25.09 -67.67 19.44
N PRO A 7 -25.06 -66.93 18.32
CA PRO A 7 -24.77 -65.50 18.34
C PRO A 7 -25.94 -64.70 18.96
N ALA A 8 -25.57 -63.73 19.79
CA ALA A 8 -26.42 -62.84 20.57
C ALA A 8 -27.23 -61.83 19.70
N PRO A 9 -28.34 -61.27 20.22
CA PRO A 9 -29.23 -60.37 19.48
C PRO A 9 -28.59 -59.03 19.11
N ALA A 10 -29.09 -58.45 18.01
CA ALA A 10 -28.59 -57.23 17.38
C ALA A 10 -28.79 -55.95 18.24
N PRO A 11 -27.86 -54.98 18.19
CA PRO A 11 -28.03 -53.69 18.84
C PRO A 11 -29.01 -52.77 18.08
N ALA A 12 -29.82 -52.04 18.85
CA ALA A 12 -30.78 -51.04 18.36
C ALA A 12 -30.09 -49.79 17.76
N PRO A 13 -30.73 -49.08 16.81
CA PRO A 13 -30.15 -47.90 16.18
C PRO A 13 -30.09 -46.70 17.14
N ALA A 14 -28.99 -45.95 17.08
CA ALA A 14 -28.78 -44.72 17.84
C ALA A 14 -29.65 -43.56 17.33
N PRO A 15 -30.10 -42.62 18.19
CA PRO A 15 -30.88 -41.46 17.77
C PRO A 15 -30.01 -40.41 17.06
N ALA A 16 -30.58 -39.77 16.04
CA ALA A 16 -29.95 -38.70 15.27
C ALA A 16 -29.77 -37.40 16.09
N PRO A 17 -28.73 -36.58 15.84
CA PRO A 17 -28.52 -35.33 16.56
C PRO A 17 -29.49 -34.23 16.13
N ALA A 18 -29.92 -33.42 17.10
CA ALA A 18 -30.77 -32.23 16.91
C ALA A 18 -29.99 -31.06 16.25
N PRO A 19 -30.66 -30.15 15.52
CA PRO A 19 -30.01 -29.05 14.82
C PRO A 19 -29.56 -27.93 15.77
N ALA A 20 -28.37 -27.37 15.51
CA ALA A 20 -27.84 -26.18 16.19
C ALA A 20 -28.53 -24.89 15.70
N PRO A 21 -28.66 -23.85 16.55
CA PRO A 21 -29.31 -22.59 16.16
C PRO A 21 -28.41 -21.73 15.26
N ALA A 22 -29.03 -21.08 14.28
CA ALA A 22 -28.38 -20.14 13.36
C ALA A 22 -28.02 -18.81 14.05
N VAL A 23 -26.79 -18.34 13.86
CA VAL A 23 -26.31 -17.03 14.34
C VAL A 23 -26.60 -15.97 13.27
N ALA A 24 -27.30 -14.90 13.66
CA ALA A 24 -27.59 -13.74 12.81
C ALA A 24 -26.31 -12.92 12.51
N PRO A 25 -26.23 -12.19 11.37
CA PRO A 25 -25.03 -11.44 11.02
C PRO A 25 -24.92 -10.15 11.85
N ALA A 26 -23.74 -9.91 12.43
CA ALA A 26 -23.39 -8.62 13.02
C ALA A 26 -23.11 -7.61 11.89
N VAL A 27 -23.87 -6.52 11.87
CA VAL A 27 -23.57 -5.35 11.03
C VAL A 27 -22.33 -4.65 11.59
N ALA A 28 -21.22 -4.71 10.85
CA ALA A 28 -20.02 -3.96 11.18
C ALA A 28 -20.25 -2.47 10.87
N VAL A 29 -20.31 -1.64 11.92
CA VAL A 29 -20.20 -0.18 11.77
C VAL A 29 -18.72 0.12 11.54
N THR A 30 -18.34 0.45 10.31
CA THR A 30 -17.00 0.97 10.01
C THR A 30 -16.87 2.36 10.64
N ALA A 31 -16.21 2.45 11.79
CA ALA A 31 -15.72 3.72 12.30
C ALA A 31 -14.68 4.26 11.31
N ALA A 32 -14.93 5.44 10.74
CA ALA A 32 -13.94 6.14 9.94
C ALA A 32 -12.78 6.53 10.87
N SER A 33 -11.61 5.93 10.66
CA SER A 33 -10.37 6.36 11.30
C SER A 33 -10.13 7.84 10.99
N PRO A 34 -9.55 8.63 11.92
CA PRO A 34 -9.17 10.00 11.60
C PRO A 34 -8.17 9.97 10.44
N SER A 35 -8.53 10.60 9.32
CA SER A 35 -7.63 10.72 8.17
C SER A 35 -6.51 11.68 8.53
N THR A 36 -5.27 11.17 8.60
CA THR A 36 -4.10 12.01 8.80
C THR A 36 -3.84 12.80 7.52
N VAL A 37 -3.76 14.12 7.63
CA VAL A 37 -3.42 14.99 6.48
C VAL A 37 -1.90 15.09 6.38
N ALA A 38 -1.36 14.52 5.31
CA ALA A 38 0.06 14.59 4.99
C ALA A 38 0.52 16.03 4.78
N GLN A 39 1.62 16.41 5.43
CA GLN A 39 2.25 17.71 5.26
C GLN A 39 3.23 17.65 4.08
N ILE A 40 2.86 18.31 2.99
CA ILE A 40 3.64 18.34 1.75
C ILE A 40 4.31 19.71 1.61
N SER A 41 5.63 19.71 1.51
CA SER A 41 6.42 20.92 1.28
C SER A 41 6.34 21.32 -0.20
N ASN A 42 5.68 22.45 -0.45
CA ASN A 42 5.43 23.00 -1.77
C ASN A 42 5.99 24.42 -1.87
N SER A 43 6.69 24.73 -2.95
CA SER A 43 7.26 26.05 -3.20
C SER A 43 6.83 26.68 -4.52
N SER A 44 6.03 25.98 -5.34
CA SER A 44 5.60 26.45 -6.66
C SER A 44 4.12 26.15 -6.97
N GLY A 45 3.26 26.17 -5.95
CA GLY A 45 1.82 25.86 -6.06
C GLY A 45 1.42 24.58 -5.33
N PRO A 46 0.13 24.25 -5.25
CA PRO A 46 -0.31 23.02 -4.61
C PRO A 46 0.02 21.78 -5.47
N VAL A 47 0.09 20.61 -4.84
CA VAL A 47 0.01 19.34 -5.58
C VAL A 47 -1.42 19.08 -6.04
N GLN A 48 -1.58 18.18 -7.00
CA GLN A 48 -2.90 17.75 -7.46
C GLN A 48 -3.66 17.01 -6.34
N PRO A 49 -5.00 17.07 -6.34
CA PRO A 49 -5.81 16.39 -5.32
C PRO A 49 -5.51 14.90 -5.18
N ARG A 50 -5.20 14.21 -6.29
CA ARG A 50 -4.82 12.79 -6.28
C ARG A 50 -3.52 12.55 -5.53
N ALA A 51 -2.48 13.34 -5.80
CA ALA A 51 -1.20 13.24 -5.09
C ALA A 51 -1.37 13.52 -3.58
N GLN A 52 -2.16 14.54 -3.21
CA GLN A 52 -2.47 14.80 -1.80
C GLN A 52 -3.21 13.64 -1.14
N ALA A 53 -4.21 13.06 -1.81
CA ALA A 53 -4.96 11.92 -1.30
C ALA A 53 -4.07 10.69 -1.11
N ALA A 54 -3.16 10.42 -2.06
CA ALA A 54 -2.19 9.34 -1.95
C ALA A 54 -1.21 9.57 -0.79
N ALA A 55 -0.70 10.78 -0.60
CA ALA A 55 0.13 11.13 0.55
C ALA A 55 -0.62 10.88 1.87
N ASN A 56 -1.89 11.30 1.96
CA ASN A 56 -2.72 11.07 3.15
C ASN A 56 -2.89 9.58 3.46
N ALA A 57 -3.09 8.75 2.43
CA ALA A 57 -3.20 7.30 2.58
C ALA A 57 -1.89 6.69 3.09
N VAL A 58 -0.75 7.08 2.51
CA VAL A 58 0.58 6.62 2.94
C VAL A 58 0.86 6.96 4.40
N VAL A 59 0.64 8.21 4.83
CA VAL A 59 0.91 8.62 6.23
C VAL A 59 -0.07 8.03 7.24
N THR A 60 -1.21 7.52 6.77
CA THR A 60 -2.21 6.84 7.59
C THR A 60 -1.90 5.35 7.73
N ASP A 61 -1.52 4.70 6.64
CA ASP A 61 -1.47 3.24 6.56
C ASP A 61 -0.06 2.66 6.65
N VAL A 62 0.99 3.45 6.40
CA VAL A 62 2.39 3.01 6.48
C VAL A 62 3.01 3.44 7.81
N PRO A 63 3.31 2.51 8.73
CA PRO A 63 3.94 2.84 10.01
C PRO A 63 5.26 3.59 9.81
N GLY A 64 5.43 4.72 10.50
CA GLY A 64 6.61 5.57 10.41
C GLY A 64 6.53 6.70 9.37
N ALA A 65 5.57 6.66 8.43
CA ALA A 65 5.45 7.68 7.39
C ALA A 65 4.88 9.02 7.88
N THR A 66 4.20 9.08 9.03
CA THR A 66 3.66 10.35 9.55
C THR A 66 4.74 11.38 9.91
N GLY A 67 5.97 10.94 10.20
CA GLY A 67 7.07 11.80 10.65
C GLY A 67 8.03 12.29 9.56
N ILE A 68 7.88 11.83 8.31
CA ILE A 68 8.80 12.20 7.23
C ILE A 68 8.42 13.51 6.56
N THR A 69 9.39 14.14 5.91
CA THR A 69 9.10 15.24 4.97
C THR A 69 8.63 14.65 3.65
N ILE A 70 7.59 15.23 3.07
CA ILE A 70 7.15 14.91 1.71
C ILE A 70 7.38 16.13 0.82
N GLY A 71 8.20 15.97 -0.21
CA GLY A 71 8.47 17.01 -1.21
C GLY A 71 7.43 17.02 -2.32
N GLY A 72 6.84 18.18 -2.59
CA GLY A 72 5.86 18.40 -3.67
C GLY A 72 6.39 19.33 -4.76
N THR A 73 5.61 20.33 -5.13
CA THR A 73 5.95 21.26 -6.23
C THR A 73 7.17 22.13 -5.89
N ARG A 74 8.01 22.39 -6.90
CA ARG A 74 9.16 23.31 -6.79
C ARG A 74 9.55 23.90 -8.14
N ALA A 75 9.95 25.17 -8.14
CA ALA A 75 10.33 25.89 -9.35
C ALA A 75 11.61 25.35 -10.02
N SER A 76 12.47 24.67 -9.26
CA SER A 76 13.69 24.05 -9.78
C SER A 76 13.45 22.71 -10.49
N ALA A 77 12.27 22.11 -10.35
CA ALA A 77 11.94 20.89 -11.06
C ALA A 77 11.55 21.19 -12.51
N THR A 78 11.95 20.31 -13.42
CA THR A 78 11.86 20.56 -14.86
C THR A 78 10.94 19.61 -15.61
N ASP A 79 10.51 18.51 -15.00
CA ASP A 79 9.57 17.58 -15.63
C ASP A 79 8.15 18.17 -15.65
N PRO A 80 7.61 18.58 -16.81
CA PRO A 80 6.30 19.21 -16.88
C PRO A 80 5.16 18.28 -16.45
N ASN A 81 5.37 16.96 -16.37
CA ASN A 81 4.36 15.99 -15.93
C ASN A 81 4.66 15.42 -14.52
N GLY A 82 5.64 15.99 -13.82
CA GLY A 82 6.05 15.59 -12.47
C GLY A 82 5.76 16.68 -11.42
N HIS A 83 6.76 17.00 -10.58
CA HIS A 83 6.61 17.98 -9.48
C HIS A 83 6.04 19.35 -9.89
N PRO A 84 6.47 20.01 -10.99
CA PRO A 84 5.91 21.28 -11.45
C PRO A 84 4.39 21.25 -11.67
N SER A 85 3.85 20.12 -12.10
CA SER A 85 2.41 19.95 -12.35
C SER A 85 1.62 19.50 -11.12
N GLY A 86 2.31 19.25 -10.00
CA GLY A 86 1.71 18.70 -8.79
C GLY A 86 1.42 17.21 -8.87
N LEU A 87 2.00 16.49 -9.83
CA LEU A 87 1.75 15.06 -10.05
C LEU A 87 2.79 14.14 -9.40
N ALA A 88 3.87 14.68 -8.81
CA ALA A 88 4.90 13.87 -8.18
C ALA A 88 5.15 14.23 -6.71
N LEU A 89 5.51 13.22 -5.93
CA LEU A 89 5.90 13.35 -4.53
C LEU A 89 7.22 12.62 -4.25
N ASP A 90 8.08 13.25 -3.45
CA ASP A 90 9.31 12.67 -2.91
C ASP A 90 9.09 12.35 -1.41
N TYR A 91 9.10 11.07 -1.03
CA TYR A 91 8.94 10.63 0.35
C TYR A 91 10.31 10.56 1.04
N MET A 92 10.70 11.60 1.78
CA MET A 92 12.07 11.74 2.28
C MET A 92 12.34 10.82 3.49
N VAL A 93 12.81 9.60 3.23
CA VAL A 93 13.15 8.59 4.25
C VAL A 93 14.61 8.66 4.71
N MET A 94 15.44 9.46 4.04
CA MET A 94 16.86 9.64 4.36
C MET A 94 17.60 8.30 4.34
N SER A 95 18.12 7.85 5.49
CA SER A 95 18.81 6.56 5.60
C SER A 95 17.88 5.39 5.97
N ASP A 96 16.59 5.63 6.23
CA ASP A 96 15.62 4.60 6.60
C ASP A 96 15.12 3.86 5.35
N THR A 97 15.96 2.95 4.85
CA THR A 97 15.63 2.14 3.67
C THR A 97 14.43 1.24 3.91
N ALA A 98 14.22 0.73 5.12
CA ALA A 98 13.09 -0.13 5.44
C ALA A 98 11.76 0.62 5.33
N LEU A 99 11.71 1.88 5.80
CA LEU A 99 10.55 2.74 5.57
C LEU A 99 10.35 3.04 4.08
N GLY A 100 11.43 3.30 3.33
CA GLY A 100 11.37 3.49 1.88
C GLY A 100 10.76 2.29 1.15
N ASP A 101 11.22 1.07 1.48
CA ASP A 101 10.69 -0.18 0.93
C ASP A 101 9.21 -0.34 1.28
N ALA A 102 8.80 -0.10 2.52
CA ALA A 102 7.40 -0.18 2.94
C ALA A 102 6.49 0.82 2.20
N ILE A 103 6.97 2.04 1.96
CA ILE A 103 6.24 3.04 1.16
C ILE A 103 6.10 2.55 -0.29
N VAL A 104 7.17 2.04 -0.90
CA VAL A 104 7.12 1.52 -2.28
C VAL A 104 6.17 0.33 -2.40
N GLU A 105 6.24 -0.63 -1.48
CA GLU A 105 5.33 -1.79 -1.45
C GLU A 105 3.87 -1.37 -1.31
N TYR A 106 3.58 -0.39 -0.46
CA TYR A 106 2.23 0.16 -0.33
C TYR A 106 1.72 0.76 -1.64
N HIS A 107 2.55 1.52 -2.36
CA HIS A 107 2.16 2.07 -3.65
C HIS A 107 1.93 1.00 -4.71
N ILE A 108 2.77 -0.05 -4.76
CA ILE A 108 2.60 -1.16 -5.69
C ILE A 108 1.29 -1.91 -5.40
N ALA A 109 1.00 -2.20 -4.13
CA ALA A 109 -0.22 -2.90 -3.72
C ALA A 109 -1.51 -2.12 -4.02
N ASN A 110 -1.41 -0.79 -4.15
CA ASN A 110 -2.57 0.10 -4.27
C ASN A 110 -2.54 0.99 -5.52
N TRP A 111 -1.71 0.72 -6.53
CA TRP A 111 -1.46 1.66 -7.63
C TRP A 111 -2.70 2.11 -8.39
N ASP A 112 -3.74 1.28 -8.47
CA ASP A 112 -4.97 1.56 -9.20
C ASP A 112 -5.84 2.52 -8.40
N ALA A 113 -5.91 2.30 -7.09
CA ALA A 113 -6.63 3.15 -6.16
C ALA A 113 -5.96 4.51 -5.96
N LEU A 114 -4.63 4.53 -5.91
CA LEU A 114 -3.83 5.75 -5.75
C LEU A 114 -3.61 6.49 -7.08
N GLY A 115 -3.81 5.81 -8.22
CA GLY A 115 -3.51 6.31 -9.55
C GLY A 115 -2.02 6.56 -9.76
N VAL A 116 -1.17 5.62 -9.35
CA VAL A 116 0.29 5.67 -9.56
C VAL A 116 0.59 5.47 -11.04
N ASP A 117 1.48 6.29 -11.59
CA ASP A 117 1.99 6.20 -12.97
C ASP A 117 3.34 5.46 -12.99
N TYR A 118 4.28 5.90 -12.15
CA TYR A 118 5.54 5.19 -11.94
C TYR A 118 6.12 5.47 -10.56
N ILE A 119 7.05 4.61 -10.16
CA ILE A 119 7.83 4.73 -8.92
C ILE A 119 9.32 4.70 -9.27
N ILE A 120 10.11 5.57 -8.66
CA ILE A 120 11.57 5.49 -8.68
C ILE A 120 12.07 5.26 -7.25
N TRP A 121 12.87 4.21 -7.07
CA TRP A 121 13.49 3.89 -5.79
C TRP A 121 14.81 3.15 -5.99
N GLN A 122 15.83 3.54 -5.25
CA GLN A 122 17.17 2.96 -5.29
C GLN A 122 17.70 2.79 -6.73
N GLN A 123 17.70 3.89 -7.48
CA GLN A 123 18.20 3.96 -8.85
C GLN A 123 17.53 2.99 -9.84
N ARG A 124 16.29 2.62 -9.57
CA ARG A 124 15.46 1.80 -10.44
C ARG A 124 14.11 2.46 -10.63
N ILE A 125 13.51 2.24 -11.78
CA ILE A 125 12.16 2.71 -12.11
C ILE A 125 11.22 1.52 -12.31
N LEU A 126 10.00 1.66 -11.82
CA LEU A 126 8.91 0.72 -12.01
C LEU A 126 7.71 1.45 -12.62
N MET A 127 7.31 1.03 -13.82
CA MET A 127 6.11 1.54 -14.47
C MET A 127 4.88 0.79 -13.93
N SER A 128 3.82 1.49 -13.54
CA SER A 128 2.57 0.84 -13.16
C SER A 128 1.78 0.38 -14.41
N PRO A 129 0.74 -0.45 -14.28
CA PRO A 129 0.42 -1.31 -13.15
C PRO A 129 0.90 -2.74 -13.38
N THR A 130 1.88 -2.98 -14.26
CA THR A 130 2.39 -4.34 -14.51
C THR A 130 3.87 -4.34 -14.88
N GLY A 131 4.54 -3.21 -14.72
CA GLY A 131 5.93 -3.08 -15.11
C GLY A 131 6.86 -3.98 -14.28
N SER A 132 8.09 -4.06 -14.75
CA SER A 132 9.20 -4.67 -14.01
C SER A 132 10.22 -3.58 -13.69
N TRP A 133 10.97 -3.76 -12.60
CA TRP A 133 12.05 -2.84 -12.25
C TRP A 133 13.09 -2.78 -13.35
N SER A 134 13.39 -1.58 -13.82
CA SER A 134 14.46 -1.30 -14.78
C SER A 134 15.52 -0.40 -14.13
N PRO A 135 16.82 -0.66 -14.35
CA PRO A 135 17.87 0.22 -13.84
C PRO A 135 17.80 1.60 -14.48
N MET A 136 18.20 2.63 -13.73
CA MET A 136 18.43 3.99 -14.21
C MET A 136 19.91 4.28 -14.38
N ALA A 137 20.23 5.20 -15.29
CA ALA A 137 21.58 5.75 -15.38
C ALA A 137 21.94 6.50 -14.08
N ASP A 138 23.23 6.52 -13.75
CA ASP A 138 23.75 7.35 -12.66
C ASP A 138 23.60 8.84 -13.00
N ARG A 139 22.99 9.58 -12.09
CA ARG A 139 22.73 11.03 -12.18
C ARG A 139 23.67 11.84 -11.28
N GLY A 140 24.68 11.19 -10.68
CA GLY A 140 25.82 11.85 -10.03
C GLY A 140 25.65 12.15 -8.54
N SER A 141 24.56 11.73 -7.89
CA SER A 141 24.41 11.82 -6.44
C SER A 141 23.35 10.84 -5.91
N ALA A 142 23.42 10.52 -4.61
CA ALA A 142 22.46 9.65 -3.93
C ALA A 142 21.02 10.16 -4.09
N THR A 143 20.79 11.45 -3.85
CA THR A 143 19.47 12.07 -4.01
C THR A 143 19.01 12.07 -5.46
N ALA A 144 19.87 12.43 -6.42
CA ALA A 144 19.48 12.38 -7.84
C ALA A 144 19.18 10.94 -8.32
N ASN A 145 19.79 9.94 -7.68
CA ASN A 145 19.57 8.51 -7.91
C ASN A 145 18.45 7.93 -7.03
N HIS A 146 17.73 8.74 -6.25
CA HIS A 146 16.59 8.31 -5.42
C HIS A 146 16.98 7.22 -4.41
N MET A 147 18.15 7.36 -3.81
CA MET A 147 18.65 6.43 -2.80
C MET A 147 18.12 6.76 -1.39
N ASP A 148 17.57 7.96 -1.20
CA ASP A 148 17.14 8.53 0.09
C ASP A 148 15.64 8.92 0.12
N HIS A 149 14.94 8.76 -0.99
CA HIS A 149 13.49 8.90 -1.08
C HIS A 149 12.88 8.03 -2.19
N PRO A 150 11.74 7.36 -1.94
CA PRO A 150 10.84 6.95 -3.00
C PRO A 150 10.27 8.19 -3.70
N HIS A 151 10.38 8.23 -5.02
CA HIS A 151 9.68 9.20 -5.85
C HIS A 151 8.52 8.50 -6.53
N VAL A 152 7.33 9.08 -6.41
CA VAL A 152 6.10 8.53 -6.99
C VAL A 152 5.46 9.58 -7.86
N ASN A 153 5.22 9.24 -9.12
CA ASN A 153 4.41 10.03 -10.03
C ASN A 153 3.00 9.45 -10.10
N TYR A 154 2.01 10.33 -10.23
CA TYR A 154 0.60 10.00 -10.29
C TYR A 154 0.02 10.39 -11.63
N LEU A 155 -0.92 9.59 -12.12
CA LEU A 155 -1.68 9.88 -13.32
C LEU A 155 -2.48 11.18 -13.12
N ALA A 156 -2.55 12.01 -14.16
CA ALA A 156 -3.48 13.14 -14.19
C ALA A 156 -4.93 12.64 -13.97
N GLY A 157 -5.70 13.41 -13.21
CA GLY A 157 -7.10 13.14 -12.91
C GLY A 157 -8.05 13.59 -14.01
#